data_AF-A0A840IIW9-F1
#
_entry.id   AF-A0A840IIW9-F1
#
_cell.length_a   1.000
_cell.length_b   1.000
_cell.length_c   1.000
_cell.angle_alpha   90.00
_cell.angle_beta   90.00
_cell.angle_gamma   90.00
#
_symmetry.space_group_name_H-M   'P 1'
#
loop_
_entity.id
_entity.type
_entity.pdbx_description
1 polymer ?
#
loop_
_entity_poly.entity_id
_entity_poly.type
_entity_poly.pdbx_seq_one_letter_code
_entity_poly.pdbx_strand_id
1 'polypeptide(L)'
;MTVDFTLPPPDRLLVAPPRGEQIAVPLHILADVPLTGVDLVSEDGCPLPLLTTAEAADLSISGIASILAVLAVRARVDHLLDGEAIAREVGAIVGRDKTRRGEALGAADDPSTAFGAALASSTPLRALLRDLSHSTLTLVPLAYEPDRRRVVKIAWDWPFYWRRHADTRPTPYPLTPESERARRTGAVLAFLGWSDTPLAIGDLPFGWARSTHVELGAPADVELHSACLTLSQRDPATCACTDA
;
A
#
# COMPACT_ATOMS: atom_id res chain seq x y z
N MET A 1 2.46 2.78 -13.34
CA MET A 1 1.36 3.44 -12.59
C MET A 1 1.40 4.95 -12.82
N THR A 2 0.26 5.62 -12.86
CA THR A 2 0.17 7.10 -12.95
C THR A 2 -0.80 7.63 -11.90
N VAL A 3 -0.39 8.65 -11.15
CA VAL A 3 -1.18 9.28 -10.09
C VAL A 3 -1.44 10.73 -10.47
N ASP A 4 -2.71 11.08 -10.64
CA ASP A 4 -3.19 12.44 -10.92
C ASP A 4 -3.87 13.01 -9.68
N PHE A 5 -3.36 14.13 -9.17
CA PHE A 5 -3.83 14.73 -7.92
C PHE A 5 -3.59 16.24 -7.86
N THR A 6 -4.15 16.85 -6.83
CA THR A 6 -3.94 18.26 -6.47
C THR A 6 -3.70 18.33 -4.97
N LEU A 7 -2.69 19.10 -4.56
CA LEU A 7 -2.43 19.33 -3.13
C LEU A 7 -3.53 20.23 -2.54
N PRO A 8 -4.01 19.94 -1.31
CA PRO A 8 -5.07 20.71 -0.70
C PRO A 8 -4.63 22.15 -0.44
N PRO A 9 -5.55 23.13 -0.48
CA PRO A 9 -5.24 24.50 -0.12
C PRO A 9 -4.89 24.64 1.38
N PRO A 10 -4.14 25.70 1.77
CA PRO A 10 -3.65 25.90 3.14
C PRO A 10 -4.71 25.86 4.23
N ASP A 11 -5.92 26.34 3.96
CA ASP A 11 -7.05 26.39 4.88
C ASP A 11 -7.61 25.01 5.25
N ARG A 12 -7.26 23.96 4.49
CA ARG A 12 -7.62 22.57 4.76
C ARG A 12 -6.57 21.79 5.53
N LEU A 13 -5.43 22.40 5.85
CA LEU A 13 -4.34 21.76 6.60
C LEU A 13 -4.28 22.29 8.03
N LEU A 14 -3.96 21.41 8.97
CA LEU A 14 -3.70 21.81 10.36
C LEU A 14 -2.49 22.75 10.45
N VAL A 15 -1.45 22.43 9.68
CA VAL A 15 -0.25 23.25 9.51
C VAL A 15 0.07 23.26 8.02
N ALA A 16 -0.14 24.40 7.37
CA ALA A 16 0.15 24.54 5.96
C ALA A 16 1.63 24.90 5.75
N PRO A 17 2.36 24.15 4.90
CA PRO A 17 3.71 24.54 4.52
C PRO A 17 3.68 25.81 3.67
N PRO A 18 4.70 26.68 3.75
CA PRO A 18 4.97 27.70 2.75
C PRO A 18 4.91 27.17 1.31
N ARG A 19 4.39 28.00 0.40
CA ARG A 19 4.37 27.66 -1.03
C ARG A 19 5.80 27.49 -1.54
N GLY A 20 6.05 26.41 -2.28
CA GLY A 20 7.37 26.05 -2.79
C GLY A 20 8.24 25.24 -1.83
N GLU A 21 7.84 25.08 -0.56
CA GLU A 21 8.54 24.20 0.37
C GLU A 21 8.41 22.74 -0.07
N GLN A 22 9.48 21.96 0.10
CA GLN A 22 9.44 20.52 -0.21
C GLN A 22 8.67 19.77 0.87
N ILE A 23 7.65 19.03 0.45
CA ILE A 23 6.87 18.14 1.29
C ILE A 23 6.94 16.71 0.75
N ALA A 24 6.85 15.73 1.64
CA ALA A 24 6.74 14.34 1.25
C ALA A 24 5.26 13.99 0.95
N VAL A 25 4.96 13.65 -0.29
CA VAL A 25 3.61 13.30 -0.73
C VAL A 25 3.49 11.79 -0.84
N PRO A 26 2.55 11.14 -0.13
CA PRO A 26 2.28 9.73 -0.29
C PRO A 26 1.58 9.47 -1.62
N LEU A 27 2.20 8.66 -2.48
CA LEU A 27 1.64 8.32 -3.79
C LEU A 27 1.04 6.92 -3.84
N HIS A 28 1.62 5.97 -3.11
CA HIS A 28 1.17 4.58 -3.12
C HIS A 28 1.65 3.81 -1.89
N ILE A 29 1.04 2.64 -1.66
CA ILE A 29 1.46 1.66 -0.66
C ILE A 29 2.00 0.47 -1.46
N LEU A 30 3.27 0.14 -1.26
CA LEU A 30 3.92 -0.96 -1.96
C LEU A 30 4.16 -2.11 -0.98
N ALA A 31 3.87 -3.33 -1.41
CA ALA A 31 4.23 -4.51 -0.63
C ALA A 31 5.72 -4.47 -0.26
N ASP A 32 6.07 -4.99 0.91
CA ASP A 32 7.44 -5.04 1.39
C ASP A 32 8.27 -6.08 0.63
N VAL A 33 8.59 -5.76 -0.62
CA VAL A 33 9.43 -6.55 -1.51
C VAL A 33 10.49 -5.65 -2.14
N PRO A 34 11.66 -6.19 -2.50
CA PRO A 34 12.65 -5.43 -3.25
C PRO A 34 12.05 -4.94 -4.56
N LEU A 35 12.13 -3.63 -4.80
CA LEU A 35 11.76 -3.03 -6.08
C LEU A 35 13.02 -2.87 -6.93
N THR A 36 12.92 -3.20 -8.20
CA THR A 36 14.01 -3.01 -9.17
C THR A 36 13.53 -2.12 -10.30
N GLY A 37 14.45 -1.44 -11.00
CA GLY A 37 14.08 -0.59 -12.14
C GLY A 37 13.07 0.51 -11.79
N VAL A 38 13.14 1.04 -10.56
CA VAL A 38 12.19 2.08 -10.13
C VAL A 38 12.53 3.37 -10.85
N ASP A 39 11.57 3.86 -11.62
CA ASP A 39 11.62 5.16 -12.29
C ASP A 39 10.41 5.99 -11.86
N LEU A 40 10.65 7.27 -11.64
CA LEU A 40 9.67 8.20 -11.14
C LEU A 40 9.83 9.52 -11.87
N VAL A 41 8.79 9.93 -12.60
CA VAL A 41 8.83 11.14 -13.42
C VAL A 41 7.62 12.04 -13.16
N SER A 42 7.85 13.35 -13.23
CA SER A 42 6.83 14.38 -13.10
C SER A 42 5.96 14.51 -14.36
N GLU A 43 5.00 15.43 -14.34
CA GLU A 43 4.15 15.75 -15.47
C GLU A 43 4.92 16.24 -16.71
N ASP A 44 6.07 16.86 -16.48
CA ASP A 44 6.95 17.44 -17.50
C ASP A 44 8.01 16.42 -17.99
N GLY A 45 7.97 15.18 -17.50
CA GLY A 45 8.95 14.14 -17.81
C GLY A 45 10.29 14.29 -17.08
N CYS A 46 10.38 15.17 -16.08
CA CYS A 46 11.57 15.31 -15.26
C CYS A 46 11.63 14.18 -14.22
N PRO A 47 12.81 13.57 -13.98
CA PRO A 47 12.96 12.58 -12.93
C PRO A 47 12.72 13.21 -11.55
N LEU A 48 12.07 12.46 -10.67
CA LEU A 48 11.78 12.84 -9.30
C LEU A 48 12.51 11.91 -8.33
N PRO A 49 12.98 12.41 -7.18
CA PRO A 49 13.56 11.56 -6.15
C PRO A 49 12.45 10.72 -5.49
N LEU A 50 12.80 9.48 -5.13
CA LEU A 50 12.00 8.64 -4.26
C LEU A 50 12.71 8.52 -2.92
N LEU A 51 11.97 8.69 -1.82
CA LEU A 51 12.55 8.46 -0.49
C LEU A 51 12.88 6.98 -0.30
N THR A 52 13.99 6.72 0.36
CA THR A 52 14.35 5.36 0.77
C THR A 52 13.31 4.79 1.73
N THR A 53 13.19 3.45 1.82
CA THR A 53 12.33 2.78 2.83
C THR A 53 12.59 3.31 4.23
N ALA A 54 13.84 3.63 4.50
CA ALA A 54 14.33 4.23 5.72
C ALA A 54 13.66 5.58 6.03
N GLU A 55 13.84 6.56 5.14
CA GLU A 55 13.27 7.90 5.26
C GLU A 55 11.74 7.87 5.21
N ALA A 56 11.18 7.01 4.36
CA ALA A 56 9.74 6.84 4.24
C ALA A 56 9.12 6.31 5.54
N ALA A 57 9.76 5.35 6.21
CA ALA A 57 9.31 4.84 7.50
C ALA A 57 9.36 5.94 8.57
N ASP A 58 10.46 6.67 8.68
CA ASP A 58 10.63 7.72 9.71
C ASP A 58 9.59 8.84 9.56
N LEU A 59 9.33 9.28 8.32
CA LEU A 59 8.27 10.26 8.02
C LEU A 59 6.86 9.70 8.25
N SER A 60 6.62 8.44 7.88
CA SER A 60 5.32 7.80 8.09
C SER A 60 5.00 7.66 9.58
N ILE A 61 5.99 7.28 10.39
CA ILE A 61 5.87 7.20 11.84
C ILE A 61 5.50 8.57 12.41
N SER A 62 6.26 9.60 12.04
CA SER A 62 6.04 10.97 12.53
C SER A 62 4.67 11.52 12.12
N GLY A 63 4.28 11.34 10.86
CA GLY A 63 2.99 11.80 10.33
C GLY A 63 1.81 11.09 10.98
N ILE A 64 1.84 9.76 11.05
CA ILE A 64 0.75 8.96 11.65
C ILE A 64 0.66 9.21 13.15
N ALA A 65 1.80 9.29 13.86
CA ALA A 65 1.82 9.59 15.29
C ALA A 65 1.23 10.97 15.59
N SER A 66 1.51 11.97 14.74
CA SER A 66 0.92 13.32 14.88
C SER A 66 -0.61 13.30 14.72
N ILE A 67 -1.13 12.55 13.75
CA ILE A 67 -2.57 12.37 13.56
C ILE A 67 -3.18 11.67 14.79
N LEU A 68 -2.54 10.62 15.28
CA LEU A 68 -3.00 9.88 16.46
C LEU A 68 -2.99 10.72 17.74
N ALA A 69 -1.99 11.59 17.94
CA ALA A 69 -1.96 12.49 19.07
C ALA A 69 -3.20 13.41 19.08
N VAL A 70 -3.60 13.94 17.93
CA VAL A 70 -4.83 14.74 17.79
C VAL A 70 -6.08 13.91 18.09
N LEU A 71 -6.13 12.65 17.62
CA LEU A 71 -7.25 11.75 17.91
C LEU A 71 -7.33 11.35 19.38
N ALA A 72 -6.19 11.11 20.04
CA ALA A 72 -6.11 10.78 21.46
C ALA A 72 -6.68 11.91 22.34
N VAL A 73 -6.33 13.16 22.04
CA VAL A 73 -6.91 14.34 22.71
C VAL A 73 -8.44 14.40 22.52
N ARG A 74 -8.92 14.16 21.29
CA ARG A 74 -10.37 14.15 21.00
C ARG A 74 -11.11 13.03 21.73
N ALA A 75 -10.47 11.86 21.85
CA ALA A 75 -11.00 10.72 22.59
C ALA A 75 -10.81 10.83 24.11
N ARG A 76 -10.14 11.89 24.60
CA ARG A 76 -9.81 12.11 26.02
C ARG A 76 -8.99 10.98 26.64
N VAL A 77 -8.08 10.40 25.86
CA VAL A 77 -7.14 9.35 26.30
C VAL A 77 -5.68 9.80 26.22
N ASP A 78 -5.45 11.09 25.97
CA ASP A 78 -4.14 11.75 25.93
C ASP A 78 -3.33 11.62 27.23
N HIS A 79 -4.02 11.57 28.37
CA HIS A 79 -3.39 11.29 29.67
C HIS A 79 -2.85 9.85 29.81
N LEU A 80 -3.25 8.93 28.92
CA LEU A 80 -2.81 7.53 28.91
C LEU A 80 -1.74 7.25 27.86
N LEU A 81 -1.53 8.17 26.92
CA LEU A 81 -0.63 8.05 25.79
C LEU A 81 0.01 9.39 25.47
N ASP A 82 1.27 9.55 25.86
CA ASP A 82 2.07 10.65 25.36
C ASP A 82 2.52 10.42 23.90
N GLY A 83 3.02 11.48 23.26
CA GLY A 83 3.43 11.43 21.87
C GLY A 83 4.56 10.43 21.59
N GLU A 84 5.43 10.18 22.57
CA GLU A 84 6.53 9.22 22.44
C GLU A 84 6.02 7.78 22.45
N ALA A 85 5.07 7.46 23.33
CA ALA A 85 4.40 6.18 23.37
C ALA A 85 3.63 5.90 22.07
N ILE A 86 2.93 6.90 21.52
CA ILE A 86 2.27 6.78 20.21
C ILE A 86 3.30 6.51 19.11
N ALA A 87 4.38 7.30 19.04
CA ALA A 87 5.41 7.14 18.01
C ALA A 87 6.07 5.75 18.07
N ARG A 88 6.29 5.21 19.26
CA ARG A 88 6.82 3.86 19.47
C ARG A 88 5.88 2.77 18.99
N GLU A 89 4.59 2.85 19.28
CA GLU A 89 3.60 1.86 18.80
C GLU A 89 3.46 1.91 17.28
N VAL A 90 3.38 3.10 16.69
CA VAL A 90 3.38 3.27 15.23
C VAL A 90 4.68 2.75 14.62
N GLY A 91 5.82 3.01 15.27
CA GLY A 91 7.13 2.53 14.85
C GLY A 91 7.25 1.01 14.87
N ALA A 92 6.62 0.32 15.81
CA ALA A 92 6.58 -1.15 15.84
C ALA A 92 5.76 -1.75 14.68
N ILE A 93 4.82 -0.98 14.11
CA ILE A 93 3.97 -1.40 12.98
C ILE A 93 4.67 -1.08 11.64
N VAL A 94 5.04 0.19 11.46
CA VAL A 94 5.49 0.80 10.19
C VAL A 94 7.02 0.81 10.05
N GLY A 95 7.75 0.66 11.16
CA GLY A 95 9.21 0.76 11.18
C GLY A 95 9.94 -0.44 10.57
N ARG A 96 11.27 -0.32 10.56
CA ARG A 96 12.17 -1.34 9.97
C ARG A 96 12.25 -2.61 10.81
N ASP A 97 12.12 -2.48 12.13
CA ASP A 97 12.13 -3.63 13.03
C ASP A 97 10.71 -4.23 13.13
N LYS A 98 10.55 -5.37 12.46
CA LYS A 98 9.26 -6.05 12.30
C LYS A 98 8.99 -7.07 13.40
N THR A 99 9.89 -7.23 14.36
CA THR A 99 9.80 -8.28 15.40
C THR A 99 8.58 -8.11 16.30
N ARG A 100 8.17 -6.88 16.61
CA ARG A 100 7.05 -6.56 17.52
C ARG A 100 5.74 -6.25 16.83
N ARG A 101 5.67 -6.43 15.52
CA ARG A 101 4.53 -6.03 14.69
C ARG A 101 3.22 -6.68 15.09
N GLY A 102 3.25 -7.99 15.36
CA GLY A 102 2.04 -8.74 15.75
C GLY A 102 1.45 -8.23 17.07
N GLU A 103 2.32 -7.94 18.05
CA GLU A 103 1.92 -7.36 19.33
C GLU A 103 1.31 -5.95 19.16
N ALA A 104 1.99 -5.10 18.38
CA ALA A 104 1.54 -3.73 18.15
C ALA A 104 0.22 -3.65 17.36
N LEU A 105 0.02 -4.54 16.38
CA LEU A 105 -1.28 -4.69 15.71
C LEU A 105 -2.36 -5.21 16.65
N GLY A 106 -2.03 -6.18 17.51
CA GLY A 106 -2.94 -6.65 18.54
C GLY A 106 -3.40 -5.53 19.47
N ALA A 107 -2.48 -4.67 19.91
CA ALA A 107 -2.81 -3.49 20.70
C ALA A 107 -3.67 -2.49 19.91
N ALA A 108 -3.39 -2.27 18.62
CA ALA A 108 -4.18 -1.39 17.75
C ALA A 108 -5.63 -1.86 17.54
N ASP A 109 -5.84 -3.18 17.58
CA ASP A 109 -7.14 -3.83 17.40
C ASP A 109 -7.93 -3.97 18.72
N ASP A 110 -7.26 -3.93 19.86
CA ASP A 110 -7.88 -4.04 21.19
C ASP A 110 -8.27 -2.66 21.77
N PRO A 111 -9.57 -2.31 21.82
CA PRO A 111 -10.05 -1.03 22.33
C PRO A 111 -9.84 -0.84 23.84
N SER A 112 -9.45 -1.89 24.58
CA SER A 112 -9.12 -1.79 26.00
C SER A 112 -7.73 -1.20 26.24
N THR A 113 -6.85 -1.24 25.24
CA THR A 113 -5.56 -0.55 25.29
C THR A 113 -5.75 0.93 25.00
N ALA A 114 -4.89 1.78 25.55
CA ALA A 114 -4.94 3.22 25.24
C ALA A 114 -4.77 3.48 23.72
N PHE A 115 -3.95 2.67 23.04
CA PHE A 115 -3.64 2.84 21.62
C PHE A 115 -4.83 2.43 20.74
N GLY A 116 -5.43 1.28 21.02
CA GLY A 116 -6.66 0.85 20.37
C GLY A 116 -7.86 1.76 20.67
N ALA A 117 -7.94 2.33 21.88
CA ALA A 117 -8.95 3.32 22.25
C ALA A 117 -8.81 4.63 21.43
N ALA A 118 -7.59 5.14 21.24
CA ALA A 118 -7.35 6.31 20.38
C ALA A 118 -7.77 6.03 18.92
N LEU A 119 -7.48 4.81 18.43
CA LEU A 119 -7.85 4.34 17.09
C LEU A 119 -9.33 3.99 16.93
N ALA A 120 -10.07 3.75 18.01
CA ALA A 120 -11.49 3.38 17.95
C ALA A 120 -12.35 4.43 17.25
N SER A 121 -11.90 5.69 17.27
CA SER A 121 -12.54 6.82 16.60
C SER A 121 -12.28 6.90 15.08
N SER A 122 -11.36 6.10 14.53
CA SER A 122 -10.94 6.18 13.13
C SER A 122 -10.65 4.81 12.51
N THR A 123 -11.70 4.16 11.99
CA THR A 123 -11.58 2.93 11.18
C THR A 123 -10.59 3.08 10.01
N PRO A 124 -10.56 4.20 9.25
CA PRO A 124 -9.61 4.36 8.15
C PRO A 124 -8.14 4.34 8.59
N LEU A 125 -7.83 4.93 9.76
CA LEU A 125 -6.45 4.97 10.25
C LEU A 125 -5.98 3.60 10.75
N ARG A 126 -6.88 2.84 11.38
CA ARG A 126 -6.61 1.45 11.76
C ARG A 126 -6.34 0.57 10.54
N ALA A 127 -7.16 0.71 9.48
CA ALA A 127 -6.94 0.00 8.22
C ALA A 127 -5.58 0.35 7.61
N LEU A 128 -5.24 1.65 7.54
CA LEU A 128 -3.94 2.10 7.07
C LEU A 128 -2.78 1.48 7.87
N LEU A 129 -2.85 1.45 9.20
CA LEU A 129 -1.80 0.82 10.02
C LEU A 129 -1.63 -0.66 9.71
N ARG A 130 -2.73 -1.38 9.43
CA ARG A 130 -2.69 -2.79 9.03
C ARG A 130 -2.10 -2.96 7.62
N ASP A 131 -2.38 -2.07 6.70
CA ASP A 131 -1.78 -2.13 5.36
C ASP A 131 -0.27 -1.86 5.45
N LEU A 132 0.12 -0.84 6.23
CA LEU A 132 1.53 -0.49 6.45
C LEU A 132 2.28 -1.51 7.32
N SER A 133 1.57 -2.41 8.01
CA SER A 133 2.25 -3.53 8.65
C SER A 133 2.74 -4.56 7.65
N HIS A 134 2.33 -4.54 6.39
CA HIS A 134 2.85 -5.46 5.36
C HIS A 134 3.47 -4.76 4.16
N SER A 135 3.47 -3.42 4.20
CA SER A 135 3.78 -2.58 3.06
C SER A 135 4.53 -1.32 3.49
N THR A 136 5.05 -0.56 2.53
CA THR A 136 5.75 0.70 2.74
C THR A 136 5.06 1.81 1.94
N LEU A 137 4.97 3.01 2.51
CA LEU A 137 4.52 4.19 1.77
C LEU A 137 5.59 4.65 0.79
N THR A 138 5.18 4.83 -0.46
CA THR A 138 5.96 5.52 -1.48
C THR A 138 5.78 7.02 -1.28
N LEU A 139 6.80 7.66 -0.71
CA LEU A 139 6.80 9.09 -0.44
C LEU A 139 7.69 9.81 -1.46
N VAL A 140 7.13 10.83 -2.10
CA VAL A 140 7.84 11.63 -3.11
C VAL A 140 7.97 13.07 -2.64
N PRO A 141 9.20 13.63 -2.57
CA PRO A 141 9.42 15.04 -2.27
C PRO A 141 8.91 15.90 -3.43
N LEU A 142 7.94 16.76 -3.15
CA LEU A 142 7.37 17.70 -4.13
C LEU A 142 7.27 19.09 -3.50
N ALA A 143 7.43 20.12 -4.32
CA ALA A 143 7.13 21.49 -3.89
C ALA A 143 5.63 21.63 -3.58
N TYR A 144 5.31 22.19 -2.42
CA TYR A 144 3.94 22.49 -2.02
C TYR A 144 3.39 23.64 -2.88
N GLU A 145 2.64 23.26 -3.91
CA GLU A 145 1.94 24.16 -4.81
C GLU A 145 0.44 23.78 -4.80
N PRO A 146 -0.33 24.32 -3.83
CA PRO A 146 -1.75 24.01 -3.72
C PRO A 146 -2.49 24.39 -5.00
N ASP A 147 -3.58 23.67 -5.29
CA ASP A 147 -4.44 23.86 -6.47
C ASP A 147 -3.79 23.56 -7.85
N ARG A 148 -2.46 23.40 -7.91
CA ARG A 148 -1.81 22.94 -9.15
C ARG A 148 -2.04 21.45 -9.34
N ARG A 149 -2.59 21.09 -10.50
CA ARG A 149 -2.68 19.69 -10.94
C ARG A 149 -1.28 19.10 -11.11
N ARG A 150 -1.08 17.90 -10.58
CA ARG A 150 0.15 17.12 -10.62
C ARG A 150 -0.14 15.78 -11.27
N VAL A 151 0.78 15.32 -12.11
CA VAL A 151 0.73 13.96 -12.65
C VAL A 151 2.08 13.33 -12.40
N VAL A 152 2.13 12.31 -11.56
CA VAL A 152 3.35 11.57 -11.27
C VAL A 152 3.23 10.18 -11.88
N LYS A 153 4.21 9.80 -12.71
CA LYS A 153 4.30 8.46 -13.27
C LYS A 153 5.37 7.70 -12.51
N ILE A 154 5.00 6.50 -12.06
CA ILE A 154 5.89 5.59 -11.36
C ILE A 154 5.94 4.30 -12.18
N ALA A 155 7.13 3.90 -12.57
CA ALA A 155 7.40 2.58 -13.13
C ALA A 155 8.30 1.83 -12.15
N TRP A 156 8.09 0.53 -12.03
CA TRP A 156 9.00 -0.35 -11.35
C TRP A 156 8.84 -1.74 -11.95
N ASP A 157 9.95 -2.47 -11.97
CA ASP A 157 9.90 -3.88 -12.25
C ASP A 157 9.51 -4.57 -10.95
N TRP A 158 8.38 -5.27 -10.97
CA TRP A 158 8.23 -6.32 -9.99
C TRP A 158 9.35 -7.32 -10.25
N PRO A 159 10.07 -7.82 -9.23
CA PRO A 159 10.94 -8.95 -9.44
C PRO A 159 10.04 -10.09 -9.89
N PHE A 160 9.92 -10.28 -11.21
CA PHE A 160 9.22 -11.39 -11.79
C PHE A 160 9.99 -12.63 -11.34
N TYR A 161 9.53 -13.23 -10.24
CA TYR A 161 9.67 -14.65 -10.07
C TYR A 161 8.86 -15.27 -11.20
N TRP A 162 9.51 -15.47 -12.35
CA TRP A 162 9.17 -16.55 -13.26
C TRP A 162 9.40 -17.86 -12.51
N ARG A 163 8.64 -18.14 -11.45
CA ARG A 163 8.44 -19.51 -11.04
C ARG A 163 7.55 -20.11 -12.12
N ARG A 164 8.23 -20.67 -13.13
CA ARG A 164 7.78 -21.94 -13.73
C ARG A 164 7.20 -22.75 -12.56
N HIS A 165 5.92 -23.04 -12.59
CA HIS A 165 5.25 -23.99 -11.69
C HIS A 165 5.75 -25.43 -11.95
N ALA A 166 7.06 -25.59 -12.02
CA ALA A 166 7.80 -26.81 -12.28
C ALA A 166 8.97 -26.99 -11.29
N ASP A 167 9.13 -26.11 -10.29
CA ASP A 167 10.17 -26.29 -9.27
C ASP A 167 9.56 -26.72 -7.92
N THR A 168 10.00 -27.90 -7.51
CA THR A 168 9.45 -28.87 -6.55
C THR A 168 9.65 -28.48 -5.08
N ARG A 169 9.65 -27.18 -4.75
CA ARG A 169 9.73 -26.78 -3.34
C ARG A 169 8.33 -26.64 -2.75
N PRO A 170 8.02 -27.33 -1.64
CA PRO A 170 6.72 -27.24 -1.01
C PRO A 170 6.47 -25.79 -0.60
N THR A 171 5.37 -25.21 -1.09
CA THR A 171 4.78 -24.04 -0.46
C THR A 171 4.32 -24.46 0.94
N PRO A 172 4.57 -23.66 1.99
CA PRO A 172 4.21 -24.01 3.36
C PRO A 172 2.69 -23.96 3.64
N TYR A 173 1.86 -23.82 2.60
CA TYR A 173 0.41 -23.79 2.70
C TYR A 173 -0.18 -25.03 2.01
N PRO A 174 -1.12 -25.75 2.65
CA PRO A 174 -1.79 -26.89 2.02
C PRO A 174 -2.61 -26.42 0.82
N LEU A 175 -2.45 -27.13 -0.31
CA LEU A 175 -3.25 -26.92 -1.51
C LEU A 175 -4.65 -27.48 -1.26
N THR A 176 -5.67 -26.64 -1.28
CA THR A 176 -7.07 -27.08 -1.24
C THR A 176 -7.44 -27.81 -2.54
N PRO A 177 -8.42 -28.73 -2.56
CA PRO A 177 -8.90 -29.39 -3.79
C PRO A 177 -9.33 -28.40 -4.89
N GLU A 178 -9.79 -27.22 -4.51
CA GLU A 178 -10.11 -26.12 -5.44
C GLU A 178 -8.86 -25.53 -6.11
N SER A 179 -7.76 -25.38 -5.36
CA SER A 179 -6.48 -24.92 -5.91
C SER A 179 -5.87 -25.93 -6.91
N GLU A 180 -6.06 -27.24 -6.69
CA GLU A 180 -5.65 -28.27 -7.66
C GLU A 180 -6.50 -28.25 -8.94
N ARG A 181 -7.82 -28.06 -8.80
CA ARG A 181 -8.74 -27.98 -9.95
C ARG A 181 -8.48 -26.71 -10.78
N ALA A 182 -8.18 -25.58 -10.14
CA ALA A 182 -7.75 -24.35 -10.79
C ALA A 182 -6.42 -24.54 -11.56
N ARG A 183 -5.46 -25.25 -10.96
CA ARG A 183 -4.16 -25.55 -11.58
C ARG A 183 -4.27 -26.46 -12.81
N ARG A 184 -5.18 -27.45 -12.81
CA ARG A 184 -5.46 -28.31 -13.98
C ARG A 184 -6.17 -27.55 -15.11
N THR A 185 -7.09 -26.65 -14.77
CA THR A 185 -7.81 -25.83 -15.75
C THR A 185 -6.87 -24.83 -16.42
N GLY A 186 -5.98 -24.18 -15.66
CA GLY A 186 -4.96 -23.29 -16.19
C GLY A 186 -3.94 -23.97 -17.12
N ALA A 187 -3.64 -25.26 -16.90
CA ALA A 187 -2.72 -26.01 -17.77
C ALA A 187 -3.31 -26.34 -19.15
N VAL A 188 -4.63 -26.59 -19.24
CA VAL A 188 -5.33 -26.84 -20.51
C VAL A 188 -5.50 -25.56 -21.31
N LEU A 189 -5.77 -24.44 -20.65
CA LEU A 189 -5.88 -23.12 -21.29
C LEU A 189 -4.51 -22.60 -21.77
N ALA A 190 -3.45 -22.81 -20.98
CA ALA A 190 -2.09 -22.46 -21.38
C ALA A 190 -1.60 -23.24 -22.62
N PHE A 191 -2.06 -24.47 -22.81
CA PHE A 191 -1.79 -25.27 -24.02
C PHE A 191 -2.45 -24.66 -25.28
N LEU A 192 -3.55 -23.93 -25.12
CA LEU A 192 -4.26 -23.24 -26.21
C LEU A 192 -3.81 -21.78 -26.38
N GLY A 193 -2.73 -21.36 -25.69
CA GLY A 193 -2.21 -19.99 -25.74
C GLY A 193 -2.99 -18.99 -24.87
N TRP A 194 -3.91 -19.46 -24.02
CA TRP A 194 -4.66 -18.61 -23.10
C TRP A 194 -4.04 -18.70 -21.70
N SER A 195 -3.45 -17.60 -21.24
CA SER A 195 -3.00 -17.48 -19.85
C SER A 195 -3.96 -16.61 -19.06
N ASP A 196 -4.83 -17.24 -18.28
CA ASP A 196 -5.48 -16.54 -17.18
C ASP A 196 -4.40 -16.17 -16.17
N THR A 197 -4.06 -14.88 -16.14
CA THR A 197 -3.15 -14.33 -15.13
C THR A 197 -4.02 -13.64 -14.09
N PRO A 198 -4.36 -14.31 -12.98
CA PRO A 198 -5.07 -13.66 -11.88
C PRO A 198 -4.14 -12.59 -11.31
N LEU A 199 -4.41 -11.35 -11.67
CA LEU A 199 -3.69 -10.20 -11.14
C LEU A 199 -4.45 -9.73 -9.91
N ALA A 200 -3.96 -10.10 -8.73
CA ALA A 200 -4.42 -9.52 -7.49
C ALA A 200 -3.92 -8.07 -7.46
N ILE A 201 -4.75 -7.14 -7.91
CA ILE A 201 -4.53 -5.71 -7.64
C ILE A 201 -4.93 -5.49 -6.19
N GLY A 202 -3.97 -5.67 -5.27
CA GLY A 202 -4.08 -5.12 -3.93
C GLY A 202 -4.20 -3.59 -4.05
N ASP A 203 -5.08 -2.99 -3.27
CA ASP A 203 -5.20 -1.54 -3.11
C ASP A 203 -5.61 -0.75 -4.37
N LEU A 204 -6.87 -0.96 -4.78
CA LEU A 204 -7.60 0.11 -5.50
C LEU A 204 -7.56 1.39 -4.64
N PRO A 205 -7.27 2.55 -5.25
CA PRO A 205 -6.64 3.67 -4.57
C PRO A 205 -7.35 4.12 -3.30
N PHE A 206 -6.58 4.21 -2.22
CA PHE A 206 -6.92 4.97 -1.02
C PHE A 206 -6.40 6.41 -1.18
N GLY A 207 -7.22 7.42 -0.86
CA GLY A 207 -6.82 8.84 -0.91
C GLY A 207 -7.37 9.64 -2.11
N TRP A 208 -6.58 10.57 -2.65
CA TRP A 208 -7.02 11.55 -3.66
C TRP A 208 -6.90 11.10 -5.13
N ALA A 209 -6.45 9.87 -5.39
CA ALA A 209 -6.26 9.37 -6.75
C ALA A 209 -7.60 9.10 -7.44
N ARG A 210 -7.79 9.66 -8.65
CA ARG A 210 -9.03 9.58 -9.42
C ARG A 210 -9.08 8.45 -10.46
N SER A 211 -7.97 7.74 -10.70
CA SER A 211 -7.88 6.72 -11.76
C SER A 211 -6.74 5.72 -11.52
N THR A 212 -6.94 4.45 -11.91
CA THR A 212 -5.90 3.41 -11.98
C THR A 212 -5.63 3.05 -13.44
N HIS A 213 -4.37 3.07 -13.87
CA HIS A 213 -3.96 2.70 -15.23
C HIS A 213 -3.26 1.33 -15.21
N VAL A 214 -3.71 0.42 -16.08
CA VAL A 214 -3.12 -0.92 -16.27
C VAL A 214 -2.51 -0.96 -17.67
N GLU A 215 -1.23 -1.30 -17.75
CA GLU A 215 -0.50 -1.49 -19.00
C GLU A 215 -0.17 -2.97 -19.18
N LEU A 216 -0.45 -3.52 -20.37
CA LEU A 216 -0.18 -4.91 -20.72
C LEU A 216 0.98 -4.93 -21.72
N GLY A 217 2.17 -5.29 -21.23
CA GLY A 217 3.33 -5.51 -22.09
C GLY A 217 3.30 -6.90 -22.72
N ALA A 218 3.43 -6.98 -24.05
CA ALA A 218 3.64 -8.23 -24.78
C ALA A 218 5.06 -8.22 -25.41
N PRO A 219 5.78 -9.36 -25.43
CA PRO A 219 7.01 -9.50 -26.20
C PRO A 219 6.80 -9.15 -27.68
N ALA A 220 7.88 -8.74 -28.37
CA ALA A 220 7.81 -8.28 -29.76
C ALA A 220 7.31 -9.35 -30.76
N ASP A 221 7.40 -10.63 -30.39
CA ASP A 221 6.94 -11.79 -31.14
C ASP A 221 5.52 -12.26 -30.76
N VAL A 222 4.85 -11.56 -29.83
CA VAL A 222 3.51 -11.92 -29.34
C VAL A 222 2.51 -10.84 -29.74
N GLU A 223 1.52 -11.22 -30.56
CA GLU A 223 0.42 -10.34 -30.96
C GLU A 223 -0.76 -10.46 -29.99
N LEU A 224 -1.05 -9.38 -29.26
CA LEU A 224 -2.19 -9.29 -28.36
C LEU A 224 -3.46 -8.95 -29.16
N HIS A 225 -4.25 -9.96 -29.53
CA HIS A 225 -5.50 -9.73 -30.28
C HIS A 225 -6.64 -9.17 -29.42
N SER A 226 -6.73 -9.56 -28.15
CA SER A 226 -7.75 -9.07 -27.22
C SER A 226 -7.32 -9.20 -25.78
N ALA A 227 -7.66 -8.21 -24.96
CA ALA A 227 -7.55 -8.28 -23.50
C ALA A 227 -8.91 -7.93 -22.88
N CYS A 228 -9.31 -8.68 -21.86
CA CYS A 228 -10.52 -8.40 -21.08
C CYS A 228 -10.13 -8.27 -19.61
N LEU A 229 -10.40 -7.10 -19.02
CA LEU A 229 -10.23 -6.89 -17.59
C LEU A 229 -11.56 -7.20 -16.90
N THR A 230 -11.58 -8.27 -16.11
CA THR A 230 -12.73 -8.58 -15.26
C THR A 230 -12.39 -8.20 -13.82
N LEU A 231 -13.11 -7.23 -13.27
CA LEU A 231 -12.97 -6.83 -11.88
C LEU A 231 -13.94 -7.64 -11.02
N SER A 232 -13.43 -8.25 -9.95
CA SER A 232 -14.25 -8.93 -8.95
C SER A 232 -13.80 -8.45 -7.57
N GLN A 233 -14.65 -7.67 -6.90
CA GLN A 233 -14.41 -7.26 -5.52
C GLN A 233 -14.70 -8.45 -4.60
N ARG A 234 -13.69 -8.92 -3.87
CA ARG A 234 -13.87 -9.94 -2.83
C ARG A 234 -14.06 -9.26 -1.48
N ASP A 235 -15.15 -9.57 -0.79
CA ASP A 235 -15.37 -9.13 0.58
C ASP A 235 -14.43 -9.92 1.50
N PRO A 236 -13.50 -9.28 2.23
CA PRO A 236 -12.60 -9.99 3.13
C PRO A 236 -13.33 -10.81 4.20
N ALA A 237 -14.57 -10.48 4.55
CA ALA A 237 -15.37 -11.25 5.51
C ALA A 237 -15.84 -12.61 4.96
N THR A 238 -15.89 -12.79 3.65
CA THR A 238 -16.36 -14.05 3.02
C THR A 238 -15.27 -15.12 2.86
N CYS A 239 -14.01 -14.81 3.17
CA CYS A 239 -12.92 -15.80 3.20
C CYS A 239 -12.76 -16.53 4.54
N ALA A 240 -13.54 -16.16 5.57
CA ALA A 240 -13.48 -16.78 6.90
C ALA A 240 -14.66 -17.76 7.11
N CYS A 241 -14.81 -18.76 6.25
CA CYS A 241 -15.72 -19.88 6.48
C CYS A 241 -15.27 -21.07 5.62
N THR A 242 -14.39 -21.91 6.17
CA THR A 242 -14.53 -23.39 6.26
C THR A 242 -13.21 -23.93 6.81
N ASP A 243 -13.21 -24.21 8.10
CA ASP A 243 -12.63 -25.44 8.68
C ASP A 243 -13.21 -25.53 10.10
N ALA A 244 -14.29 -26.30 10.21
CA ALA A 244 -14.81 -26.86 11.44
C ALA A 244 -14.42 -28.34 11.49
#